data_AF-A0A7C4AKT9-F1
#
_entry.id   AF-A0A7C4AKT9-F1
#
_cell.length_a   1.000
_cell.length_b   1.000
_cell.length_c   1.000
_cell.angle_alpha   90.00
_cell.angle_beta   90.00
_cell.angle_gamma   90.00
#
_symmetry.space_group_name_H-M   'P 1'
#
loop_
_entity.id
_entity.type
_entity.pdbx_description
1 polymer ?
#
loop_
_entity_poly.entity_id
_entity_poly.type
_entity_poly.pdbx_seq_one_letter_code
_entity_poly.pdbx_strand_id
1 'polypeptide(L)'
;MRNAGIIIAVLLSLAGSAFMGRLAWQYNKQATETSARLQELNLRLMRANAQNAALEDERQYLNNPENLEKELKNRGNWRKQDEKMIIVVPAQQEASTTRFNQ
;
A
#
# COMPACT_ATOMS: atom_id res chain seq x y z
N MET A 1 -22.66 51.10 39.91
CA MET A 1 -23.13 50.67 38.58
C MET A 1 -22.03 50.66 37.50
N ARG A 2 -21.03 51.57 37.51
CA ARG A 2 -19.96 51.64 36.48
C ARG A 2 -19.06 50.39 36.37
N ASN A 3 -18.73 49.76 37.49
CA ASN A 3 -17.84 48.58 37.51
C ASN A 3 -18.53 47.30 37.00
N ALA A 4 -19.85 47.19 37.18
CA ALA A 4 -20.63 46.04 36.71
C ALA A 4 -20.65 45.95 35.17
N GLY A 5 -20.75 47.09 34.48
CA GLY A 5 -20.69 47.13 33.02
C GLY A 5 -19.33 46.68 32.46
N ILE A 6 -18.23 47.05 33.13
CA ILE A 6 -16.87 46.63 32.73
C ILE A 6 -16.70 45.12 32.92
N ILE A 7 -17.16 44.57 34.05
CA ILE A 7 -17.09 43.12 34.32
C ILE A 7 -17.87 42.33 33.26
N ILE A 8 -19.07 42.79 32.89
CA ILE A 8 -19.89 42.14 31.85
C ILE A 8 -19.19 42.20 30.48
N ALA A 9 -18.60 43.34 30.12
CA ALA A 9 -17.87 43.48 28.86
C ALA A 9 -16.66 42.53 28.77
N VAL A 10 -15.92 42.37 29.86
CA VAL A 10 -14.78 41.43 29.93
C VAL A 10 -15.27 39.98 29.78
N LEU A 11 -16.35 39.60 30.46
CA LEU A 11 -16.91 38.25 30.36
C LEU A 11 -17.40 37.93 28.94
N LEU A 12 -18.05 38.90 28.26
CA LEU A 12 -18.49 38.73 26.88
C LEU A 12 -17.32 38.59 25.91
N SER A 13 -16.24 39.36 26.12
CA SER A 13 -15.03 39.24 25.31
C SER A 13 -14.35 37.87 25.47
N LEU A 14 -14.28 37.34 26.69
CA LEU A 14 -13.75 36.00 26.98
C LEU A 14 -14.63 34.91 26.35
N ALA A 15 -15.94 35.01 26.49
CA ALA A 15 -16.89 34.07 25.89
C ALA A 15 -16.79 34.06 24.36
N GLY A 16 -16.72 35.24 23.73
CA GLY A 16 -16.55 35.39 22.29
C GLY A 16 -15.24 34.77 21.78
N SER A 17 -14.14 34.99 22.51
CA SER A 17 -12.83 34.43 22.17
C SER A 17 -12.81 32.90 22.27
N ALA A 18 -13.42 32.33 23.31
CA ALA A 18 -13.54 30.88 23.46
C ALA A 18 -14.41 30.25 22.36
N PHE A 19 -15.50 30.93 21.97
CA PHE A 19 -16.37 30.47 20.89
C PHE A 19 -15.65 30.46 19.53
N MET A 20 -14.93 31.55 19.20
CA MET A 20 -14.09 31.63 18.00
C MET A 20 -13.02 30.54 17.98
N GLY A 21 -12.35 30.29 19.12
CA GLY A 21 -11.34 29.23 19.24
C GLY A 21 -11.91 27.83 18.96
N ARG A 22 -13.12 27.55 19.46
CA ARG A 22 -13.81 26.28 19.19
C ARG A 22 -14.14 26.10 17.71
N LEU A 23 -14.65 27.15 17.06
CA LEU A 23 -14.94 27.12 15.63
C LEU A 23 -13.67 26.89 14.80
N ALA A 24 -12.61 27.63 15.09
CA ALA A 24 -11.33 27.47 14.40
C ALA A 24 -10.77 26.04 14.52
N TRP A 25 -10.86 25.44 15.72
CA TRP A 25 -10.45 24.05 15.93
C TRP A 25 -11.30 23.06 15.12
N GLN A 26 -12.62 23.25 15.09
CA GLN A 26 -13.52 22.38 14.32
C GLN A 26 -13.27 22.47 12.81
N TYR A 27 -13.03 23.67 12.28
CA TYR A 27 -12.69 23.88 10.88
C TYR A 27 -11.36 23.23 10.51
N ASN A 28 -10.33 23.42 11.34
CA ASN A 28 -9.03 22.80 11.08
C ASN A 28 -9.13 21.27 11.12
N LYS A 29 -9.84 20.72 12.11
CA LYS A 29 -10.09 19.28 12.20
C LYS A 29 -10.80 18.75 10.96
N GLN A 30 -11.88 19.39 10.51
CA GLN A 30 -12.58 18.98 9.29
C GLN A 30 -11.67 19.05 8.05
N ALA A 31 -10.89 20.13 7.91
CA ALA A 31 -9.96 20.26 6.79
C ALA A 31 -8.94 19.11 6.76
N THR A 32 -8.36 18.76 7.91
CA THR A 32 -7.40 17.64 8.01
C THR A 32 -8.03 16.27 7.75
N GLU A 33 -9.25 16.03 8.23
CA GLU A 33 -9.96 14.78 7.96
C GLU A 33 -10.35 14.66 6.49
N THR A 34 -10.81 15.74 5.86
CA THR A 34 -11.13 15.76 4.43
C THR A 34 -9.89 15.55 3.57
N SER A 35 -8.77 16.20 3.89
CA SER A 35 -7.51 16.00 3.16
C SER A 35 -7.00 14.57 3.28
N ALA A 36 -7.09 13.97 4.48
CA ALA A 36 -6.70 12.59 4.70
C ALA A 36 -7.57 11.61 3.88
N ARG A 37 -8.89 11.80 3.85
CA ARG A 37 -9.80 10.99 3.04
C ARG A 37 -9.53 11.12 1.55
N LEU A 38 -9.25 12.33 1.06
CA LEU A 38 -8.89 12.55 -0.34
C LEU A 38 -7.58 11.86 -0.71
N GLN A 39 -6.58 11.92 0.18
CA GLN A 39 -5.31 11.24 -0.03
C GLN A 39 -5.49 9.71 -0.06
N GLU A 40 -6.28 9.16 0.85
CA GLU A 40 -6.62 7.75 0.87
C GLU A 40 -7.35 7.31 -0.41
N LEU A 41 -8.34 8.09 -0.85
CA LEU A 41 -9.07 7.81 -2.08
C LEU A 41 -8.17 7.85 -3.31
N ASN A 42 -7.25 8.82 -3.37
CA ASN A 42 -6.27 8.91 -4.44
C ASN A 42 -5.33 7.68 -4.45
N LEU A 43 -4.85 7.26 -3.28
CA LEU A 43 -4.04 6.04 -3.17
C LEU A 43 -4.80 4.79 -3.62
N ARG A 44 -6.10 4.68 -3.29
CA ARG A 44 -6.96 3.58 -3.76
C ARG A 44 -7.12 3.61 -5.28
N LEU A 45 -7.34 4.78 -5.87
CA LEU A 45 -7.41 4.95 -7.33
C LEU A 45 -6.10 4.58 -8.01
N MET A 46 -4.96 5.05 -7.48
CA MET A 46 -3.64 4.69 -8.01
C MET A 46 -3.40 3.19 -7.97
N ARG A 47 -3.75 2.51 -6.88
CA ARG A 47 -3.64 1.05 -6.76
C ARG A 47 -4.56 0.33 -7.74
N ALA A 48 -5.82 0.76 -7.86
CA ALA A 48 -6.78 0.17 -8.79
C ALA A 48 -6.30 0.32 -10.24
N ASN A 49 -5.77 1.48 -10.61
CA ASN A 49 -5.22 1.71 -11.95
C ASN A 49 -3.97 0.86 -12.20
N ALA A 50 -3.08 0.72 -11.22
CA ALA A 50 -1.92 -0.16 -11.33
C ALA A 50 -2.32 -1.64 -11.48
N GLN A 51 -3.34 -2.08 -10.75
CA GLN A 51 -3.90 -3.43 -10.88
C GLN A 51 -4.53 -3.64 -12.26
N ASN A 52 -5.32 -2.68 -12.75
CA ASN A 52 -5.91 -2.76 -14.09
C ASN A 52 -4.84 -2.82 -15.19
N ALA A 53 -3.78 -2.01 -15.06
CA ALA A 53 -2.66 -2.06 -16.00
C ALA A 53 -1.96 -3.42 -15.98
N ALA A 54 -1.66 -3.96 -14.80
CA ALA A 54 -1.06 -5.28 -14.66
C ALA A 54 -1.94 -6.40 -15.23
N LEU A 55 -3.25 -6.32 -15.03
CA LEU A 55 -4.20 -7.28 -15.60
C LEU A 55 -4.29 -7.16 -17.12
N GLU A 56 -4.23 -5.95 -17.69
CA GLU A 56 -4.22 -5.78 -19.14
C GLU A 56 -2.91 -6.30 -19.76
N ASP A 57 -1.78 -6.08 -19.09
CA ASP A 57 -0.49 -6.65 -19.50
C ASP A 57 -0.52 -8.19 -19.46
N GLU A 58 -1.07 -8.78 -18.39
CA GLU A 58 -1.26 -10.23 -18.31
C GLU A 58 -2.20 -10.74 -19.40
N ARG A 59 -3.31 -10.03 -19.65
CA ARG A 59 -4.25 -10.37 -20.72
C ARG A 59 -3.56 -10.35 -22.08
N GLN A 60 -2.77 -9.32 -22.38
CA GLN A 60 -2.02 -9.23 -23.63
C GLN A 60 -0.97 -10.34 -23.75
N TYR A 61 -0.25 -10.65 -22.67
CA TYR A 61 0.71 -11.74 -22.64
C TYR A 61 0.06 -13.09 -22.95
N LEU A 62 -1.08 -13.39 -22.32
CA LEU A 62 -1.85 -14.61 -22.53
C LEU A 62 -2.57 -14.67 -23.88
N ASN A 63 -2.81 -13.52 -24.52
CA ASN A 63 -3.41 -13.47 -25.85
C ASN A 63 -2.46 -14.00 -26.94
N ASN A 64 -1.15 -14.11 -26.65
CA ASN A 64 -0.22 -14.82 -27.52
C ASN A 64 -0.34 -16.35 -27.29
N PRO A 65 -0.74 -17.14 -28.31
CA PRO A 65 -0.95 -18.57 -28.16
C PRO A 65 0.29 -19.34 -27.69
N GLU A 66 1.51 -18.90 -28.04
CA GLU A 66 2.74 -19.53 -27.56
C GLU A 66 2.95 -19.34 -26.05
N ASN A 67 2.60 -18.18 -25.54
CA ASN A 67 2.71 -17.86 -24.12
C ASN A 67 1.62 -18.56 -23.31
N LEU A 68 0.42 -18.65 -23.87
CA LEU A 68 -0.67 -19.42 -23.29
C LEU A 68 -0.32 -20.91 -23.16
N GLU A 69 0.30 -21.52 -24.18
CA GLU A 69 0.75 -22.90 -24.11
C GLU A 69 1.80 -23.11 -23.00
N LYS A 70 2.75 -22.17 -22.85
CA LYS A 70 3.75 -22.21 -21.77
C LYS A 70 3.10 -22.13 -20.39
N GLU A 71 2.16 -21.20 -20.19
CA GLU A 71 1.43 -21.06 -18.91
C GLU A 71 0.57 -22.28 -18.60
N LEU A 72 -0.12 -22.85 -19.60
CA LEU A 72 -0.90 -24.08 -19.44
C LEU A 72 -0.01 -25.29 -19.12
N LYS A 73 1.17 -25.41 -19.75
CA LYS A 73 2.15 -26.46 -19.40
C LYS A 73 2.67 -26.29 -17.98
N ASN A 74 3.01 -25.07 -17.57
CA ASN A 74 3.48 -24.78 -16.21
C ASN A 74 2.41 -25.08 -15.16
N ARG A 75 1.16 -24.62 -15.36
CA ARG A 75 0.07 -24.79 -14.38
C ARG A 75 -0.48 -26.21 -14.36
N GLY A 76 -0.58 -26.85 -15.51
CA GLY A 76 -1.09 -28.22 -15.64
C GLY A 76 -0.02 -29.29 -15.36
N ASN A 77 1.26 -28.93 -15.37
CA ASN A 77 2.38 -29.88 -15.36
C ASN A 77 2.36 -30.84 -16.58
N TRP A 78 1.93 -30.35 -17.76
CA TRP A 78 1.75 -31.18 -18.96
C TRP A 78 3.09 -31.41 -19.63
N ARG A 79 3.53 -32.66 -19.68
CA ARG A 79 4.75 -33.09 -20.38
C ARG A 79 4.42 -33.69 -21.72
N LYS A 80 5.25 -33.40 -22.74
CA LYS A 80 5.27 -34.23 -23.95
C LYS A 80 5.85 -35.60 -23.57
N GLN A 81 5.36 -36.67 -24.20
CA GLN A 81 5.72 -38.06 -23.86
C GLN A 81 7.24 -38.35 -23.85
N ASP A 82 8.07 -37.52 -24.49
CA ASP A 82 9.53 -37.67 -24.59
C ASP A 82 10.38 -36.67 -23.76
N GLU A 83 9.78 -35.89 -22.87
CA GLU A 83 10.52 -34.86 -22.13
C GLU A 83 11.20 -35.42 -20.86
N LYS A 84 12.53 -35.51 -20.88
CA LYS A 84 13.33 -36.03 -19.75
C LYS A 84 13.43 -35.00 -18.62
N MET A 85 13.02 -35.40 -17.41
CA MET A 85 13.19 -34.60 -16.18
C MET A 85 14.64 -34.65 -15.71
N ILE A 86 15.33 -33.51 -15.71
CA ILE A 86 16.66 -33.39 -15.11
C ILE A 86 16.49 -32.93 -13.65
N ILE A 87 16.81 -33.80 -12.70
CA ILE A 87 16.86 -33.46 -11.28
C ILE A 87 18.28 -32.96 -10.99
N VAL A 88 18.43 -31.64 -10.80
CA VAL A 88 19.71 -31.05 -10.37
C VAL A 88 19.76 -31.11 -8.85
N VAL A 89 20.46 -32.11 -8.32
CA VAL A 89 20.79 -32.17 -6.89
C VAL A 89 22.05 -31.32 -6.68
N PRO A 90 22.02 -30.28 -5.83
CA PRO A 90 23.23 -29.56 -5.47
C PRO A 90 24.16 -30.52 -4.74
N ALA A 91 25.37 -30.73 -5.27
CA ALA A 91 26.40 -31.50 -4.59
C ALA A 91 26.65 -30.85 -3.22
N GLN A 92 26.45 -31.61 -2.15
CA GLN A 92 26.83 -31.20 -0.80
C GLN A 92 28.29 -30.75 -0.87
N GLN A 93 28.53 -29.51 -0.46
CA GLN A 93 29.87 -28.99 -0.29
C GLN A 93 30.57 -29.90 0.72
N GLU A 94 31.45 -30.77 0.22
CA GLU A 94 32.31 -31.59 1.05
C GLU A 94 33.18 -30.63 1.88
N ALA A 95 32.83 -30.52 3.15
CA ALA A 95 33.61 -29.81 4.15
C ALA A 95 35.01 -30.41 4.14
N SER A 96 35.97 -29.66 3.59
CA SER A 96 37.37 -30.03 3.51
C SER A 96 37.94 -29.97 4.92
N THR A 97 37.93 -31.10 5.62
CA THR A 97 38.59 -31.26 6.92
C THR A 97 40.09 -31.17 6.70
N THR A 98 40.63 -29.96 6.88
CA THR A 98 42.07 -29.67 6.94
C THR A 98 42.72 -30.55 8.01
N ARG A 99 43.53 -31.52 7.59
CA ARG A 99 44.44 -32.27 8.45
C ARG A 99 45.48 -31.32 9.04
N PHE A 100 45.42 -31.09 10.34
CA PHE A 100 46.56 -30.59 11.12
C PHE A 100 47.36 -31.81 11.60
N ASN A 101 48.56 -31.99 11.05
CA ASN A 101 49.58 -32.90 11.58
C ASN A 101 50.13 -32.30 12.89
N GLN A 102 50.17 -33.12 13.95
CA GLN A 102 51.20 -33.07 15.00
C GLN A 102 52.15 -34.23 14.78
#